data_AF-A0A9J8BAV4-F1
#
_entry.id   AF-A0A9J8BAV4-F1
#
_cell.length_a   1.000
_cell.length_b   1.000
_cell.length_c   1.000
_cell.angle_alpha   90.00
_cell.angle_beta   90.00
_cell.angle_gamma   90.00
#
_symmetry.space_group_name_H-M   'P 1'
#
loop_
_entity.id
_entity.type
_entity.pdbx_description
1 polymer ?
#
loop_
_entity_poly.entity_id
_entity_poly.type
_entity_poly.pdbx_seq_one_letter_code
_entity_poly.pdbx_strand_id
1 'polypeptide(L)'
;MIGVEAGLYIGSVSDLKDAQSLIDAGVTHILTVDSEEAAVTGFHTKFVRALDDASTDLLSRLDDCVCFICEALRTHSESKSSAVLVHCHVGQSRSAAVVTAYLMKTQHLNLQDAYTKLRNLKPDVKMNEEFMDQLALYELMGCKVDTTDPLYKQFRLKKMTEKYTELQNVPKDVFAVDPAQTQNTEGVYRCRKCRRTLFRRSSILSHCVGSGASAFSHKKTRIVSDSEDQRKCTSYFIEPVQWMEPALLGVMDGQLLCPKCSSKLGSFNWYGEQCSCGRWVTPAFQMHKNRVDEIKHISMSALK
;
A
#
# COMPACT_ATOMS: atom_id res chain seq x y z
N MET A 1 17.23 20.67 15.83
CA MET A 1 15.90 20.05 15.85
C MET A 1 14.83 21.13 16.00
N ILE A 2 13.62 20.91 15.47
CA ILE A 2 12.50 21.88 15.53
C ILE A 2 11.31 21.21 16.22
N GLY A 3 10.68 21.92 17.16
CA GLY A 3 9.45 21.46 17.82
C GLY A 3 8.25 21.51 16.88
N VAL A 4 7.55 20.40 16.75
CA VAL A 4 6.32 20.27 15.94
C VAL A 4 5.09 20.51 16.82
N GLU A 5 5.08 19.92 18.00
CA GLU A 5 4.10 20.12 19.07
C GLU A 5 4.72 19.71 20.41
N ALA A 6 3.97 19.79 21.50
CA ALA A 6 4.45 19.41 22.82
C ALA A 6 5.01 17.98 22.82
N GLY A 7 6.32 17.84 23.08
CA GLY A 7 7.02 16.56 23.12
C GLY A 7 7.40 15.97 21.76
N LEU A 8 7.05 16.57 20.62
CA LEU A 8 7.41 16.04 19.30
C LEU A 8 8.37 16.97 18.57
N TYR A 9 9.50 16.43 18.13
CA TYR A 9 10.53 17.14 17.38
C TYR A 9 10.81 16.49 16.02
N ILE A 10 11.11 17.31 15.02
CA ILE A 10 11.65 16.89 13.73
C ILE A 10 13.10 17.36 13.58
N GLY A 11 13.96 16.50 13.02
CA GLY A 11 15.38 16.83 12.86
C GLY A 11 16.11 16.07 11.76
N SER A 12 17.42 16.23 11.79
CA SER A 12 18.44 15.69 10.90
C SER A 12 19.40 14.78 11.68
N VAL A 13 20.26 14.04 10.99
CA VAL A 13 21.29 13.22 11.64
C VAL A 13 22.28 14.05 12.45
N SER A 14 22.49 15.31 12.09
CA SER A 14 23.37 16.22 12.83
C SER A 14 22.86 16.53 14.23
N ASP A 15 21.55 16.49 14.45
CA ASP A 15 20.93 16.73 15.77
C ASP A 15 21.29 15.63 16.78
N LEU A 16 21.70 14.44 16.31
CA LEU A 16 22.11 13.33 17.18
C LEU A 16 23.51 13.51 17.78
N LYS A 17 24.31 14.43 17.24
CA LYS A 17 25.69 14.66 17.71
C LYS A 17 25.73 15.41 19.04
N ASP A 18 24.66 16.11 19.39
CA ASP A 18 24.54 16.88 20.61
C ASP A 18 23.55 16.21 21.58
N ALA A 19 24.06 15.21 22.30
CA ALA A 19 23.26 14.49 23.28
C ALA A 19 22.72 15.39 24.41
N GLN A 20 23.43 16.46 24.76
CA GLN A 20 22.99 17.38 25.81
C GLN A 20 21.75 18.16 25.36
N SER A 21 21.75 18.68 24.13
CA SER A 21 20.56 19.33 23.56
C SER A 21 19.33 18.41 23.53
N LEU A 22 19.51 17.11 23.26
CA LEU A 22 18.42 16.13 23.30
C LEU A 22 17.87 15.94 24.73
N ILE A 23 18.77 15.80 25.71
CA ILE A 23 18.42 15.65 27.13
C ILE A 23 17.70 16.90 27.65
N ASP A 24 18.21 18.09 27.32
CA ASP A 24 17.64 19.37 27.74
C ASP A 24 16.23 19.58 27.17
N ALA A 25 15.96 19.05 25.97
CA ALA A 25 14.63 19.03 25.38
C ALA A 25 13.72 17.89 25.91
N GLY A 26 14.22 17.06 26.83
CA GLY A 26 13.50 15.93 27.40
C GLY A 26 13.26 14.79 26.42
N VAL A 27 14.07 14.68 25.35
CA VAL A 27 13.98 13.60 24.37
C VAL A 27 14.38 12.29 25.05
N THR A 28 13.49 11.30 24.96
CA THR A 28 13.70 9.96 25.48
C THR A 28 13.59 8.89 24.38
N HIS A 29 12.92 9.23 23.28
CA HIS A 29 12.68 8.35 22.15
C HIS A 29 13.22 8.94 20.85
N ILE A 30 13.82 8.11 20.01
CA ILE A 30 14.35 8.51 18.71
C ILE A 30 13.81 7.57 17.63
N LEU A 31 13.11 8.14 16.65
CA LEU A 31 12.64 7.45 15.45
C LEU A 31 13.54 7.84 14.27
N THR A 32 14.38 6.91 13.85
CA THR A 32 15.27 7.06 12.68
C THR A 32 14.58 6.55 11.43
N VAL A 33 14.36 7.44 10.45
CA VAL A 33 13.77 7.12 9.14
C VAL A 33 14.82 7.44 8.07
N ASP A 34 15.78 6.54 7.89
CA ASP A 34 16.98 6.79 7.08
C ASP A 34 17.52 5.53 6.39
N SER A 35 18.58 5.64 5.58
CA SER A 35 19.22 4.50 4.92
C SER A 35 19.95 3.59 5.90
N GLU A 36 20.42 4.15 7.01
CA GLU A 36 21.24 3.50 8.04
C GLU A 36 20.68 3.80 9.43
N GLU A 37 20.90 2.87 10.36
CA GLU A 37 20.52 3.03 11.75
C GLU A 37 21.49 3.98 12.47
N ALA A 38 20.94 4.86 13.30
CA ALA A 38 21.76 5.79 14.07
C ALA A 38 22.38 5.10 15.30
N ALA A 39 23.70 5.23 15.47
CA ALA A 39 24.39 4.75 16.66
C ALA A 39 24.21 5.74 17.82
N VAL A 40 23.09 5.63 18.54
CA VAL A 40 22.78 6.44 19.73
C VAL A 40 22.52 5.55 20.94
N THR A 41 22.99 5.97 22.11
CA THR A 41 22.85 5.23 23.38
C THR A 41 22.07 6.05 24.40
N GLY A 42 21.32 5.39 25.28
CA GLY A 42 20.55 6.06 26.34
C GLY A 42 19.16 6.55 25.92
N PHE A 43 18.72 6.20 24.71
CA PHE A 43 17.38 6.51 24.18
C PHE A 43 16.65 5.23 23.79
N HIS A 44 15.32 5.25 23.83
CA HIS A 44 14.50 4.23 23.20
C HIS A 44 14.45 4.49 21.69
N THR A 45 14.99 3.57 20.90
CA THR A 45 15.11 3.78 19.45
C THR A 45 14.16 2.90 18.65
N LYS A 46 13.72 3.42 17.51
CA LYS A 46 13.10 2.65 16.44
C LYS A 46 13.73 3.05 15.12
N PHE A 47 14.18 2.05 14.35
CA PHE A 47 14.74 2.26 13.02
C PHE A 47 13.77 1.79 11.94
N VAL A 48 13.54 2.65 10.95
CA VAL A 48 12.82 2.35 9.72
C VAL A 48 13.74 2.68 8.55
N ARG A 49 14.22 1.63 7.87
CA ARG A 49 15.06 1.80 6.70
C ARG A 49 14.26 2.42 5.56
N ALA A 50 14.66 3.60 5.09
CA ALA A 50 14.03 4.35 4.03
C ALA A 50 15.05 5.17 3.22
N LEU A 51 15.07 4.98 1.91
CA LEU A 51 15.79 5.87 0.99
C LEU A 51 14.90 7.08 0.68
N ASP A 52 15.50 8.19 0.25
CA ASP A 52 14.74 9.39 -0.16
C ASP A 52 14.44 9.38 -1.66
N ASP A 53 13.82 8.30 -2.12
CA ASP A 53 13.53 8.09 -3.53
C ASP A 53 12.19 7.36 -3.73
N ALA A 54 11.77 7.28 -5.00
CA ALA A 54 10.49 6.71 -5.38
C ALA A 54 10.39 5.19 -5.12
N SER A 55 11.48 4.46 -4.92
CA SER A 55 11.43 3.01 -4.67
C SER A 55 10.99 2.66 -3.25
N THR A 56 11.04 3.61 -2.33
CA THR A 56 10.78 3.38 -0.90
C THR A 56 9.28 3.26 -0.61
N ASP A 57 8.89 2.12 -0.04
CA ASP A 57 7.57 1.91 0.58
C ASP A 57 7.61 2.38 2.04
N LEU A 58 7.21 3.63 2.28
CA LEU A 58 7.06 4.19 3.61
C LEU A 58 5.64 4.00 4.15
N LEU A 59 4.63 3.95 3.25
CA LEU A 59 3.22 3.74 3.57
C LEU A 59 3.02 2.53 4.49
N SER A 60 3.63 1.38 4.14
CA SER A 60 3.53 0.15 4.94
C SER A 60 4.05 0.27 6.37
N ARG A 61 4.83 1.33 6.68
CA ARG A 61 5.47 1.57 7.98
C ARG A 61 4.84 2.73 8.75
N LEU A 62 3.95 3.51 8.14
CA LEU A 62 3.40 4.73 8.76
C LEU A 62 2.66 4.43 10.07
N ASP A 63 1.82 3.40 10.11
CA ASP A 63 1.09 3.05 11.33
C ASP A 63 2.03 2.67 12.49
N ASP A 64 3.08 1.91 12.21
CA ASP A 64 4.09 1.52 13.20
C ASP A 64 4.90 2.72 13.70
N CYS A 65 5.23 3.66 12.81
CA CYS A 65 5.92 4.90 13.15
C CYS A 65 5.04 5.79 14.03
N VAL A 66 3.79 6.00 13.64
CA VAL A 66 2.82 6.81 14.39
C VAL A 66 2.51 6.18 15.74
N CYS A 67 2.42 4.85 15.82
CA CYS A 67 2.24 4.14 17.08
C CYS A 67 3.40 4.41 18.04
N PHE A 68 4.65 4.30 17.57
CA PHE A 68 5.83 4.59 18.37
C PHE A 68 5.83 6.02 18.92
N ILE A 69 5.48 7.01 18.08
CA ILE A 69 5.39 8.42 18.50
C ILE A 69 4.30 8.58 19.57
N CYS A 70 3.10 8.06 19.32
CA CYS A 70 1.97 8.16 20.25
C CYS A 70 2.26 7.49 21.60
N GLU A 71 2.86 6.30 21.61
CA GLU A 71 3.21 5.58 22.83
C GLU A 71 4.21 6.38 23.67
N ALA A 72 5.25 6.90 23.04
CA ALA A 72 6.25 7.72 23.71
C ALA A 72 5.65 8.99 24.32
N LEU A 73 4.78 9.70 23.58
CA LEU A 73 4.13 10.91 24.07
C LEU A 73 3.10 10.64 25.18
N ARG A 74 2.48 9.45 25.22
CA ARG A 74 1.55 9.09 26.32
C ARG A 74 2.25 8.86 27.66
N THR A 75 3.55 8.58 27.66
CA THR A 75 4.31 8.38 28.90
C THR A 75 4.67 9.69 29.61
N HIS A 76 4.32 10.84 29.01
CA HIS A 76 4.38 12.14 29.68
C HIS A 76 3.52 12.14 30.95
N SER A 77 4.15 12.47 32.08
CA SER A 77 3.46 12.75 33.35
C SER A 77 4.03 14.02 33.97
N GLU A 78 3.34 14.58 34.98
CA GLU A 78 3.81 15.76 35.73
C GLU A 78 5.23 15.58 36.32
N SER A 79 5.68 14.34 36.51
CA SER A 79 6.99 14.01 37.09
C SER A 79 8.04 13.51 36.09
N LYS A 80 7.65 13.27 34.82
CA LYS A 80 8.55 12.74 33.79
C LYS A 80 8.20 13.27 32.40
N SER A 81 9.06 14.13 31.86
CA SER A 81 9.01 14.54 30.46
C SER A 81 9.47 13.40 29.54
N SER A 82 8.76 13.15 28.45
CA SER A 82 9.03 12.10 27.46
C SER A 82 8.80 12.60 26.04
N ALA A 83 9.82 13.22 25.44
CA ALA A 83 9.75 13.69 24.06
C ALA A 83 10.32 12.69 23.04
N VAL A 84 9.90 12.86 21.78
CA VAL A 84 10.29 12.07 20.62
C VAL A 84 10.98 12.95 19.59
N LEU A 85 12.15 12.52 19.11
CA LEU A 85 12.78 13.06 17.91
C LEU A 85 12.54 12.12 16.73
N VAL A 86 11.88 12.62 15.69
CA VAL A 86 11.79 11.95 14.39
C VAL A 86 12.81 12.58 13.44
N HIS A 87 13.78 11.81 12.98
CA HIS A 87 14.82 12.33 12.10
C HIS A 87 15.08 11.45 10.87
N CYS A 88 15.67 12.07 9.86
CA CYS A 88 16.31 11.41 8.72
C CYS A 88 17.67 12.07 8.49
N HIS A 89 18.20 12.03 7.26
CA HIS A 89 19.52 12.58 6.98
C HIS A 89 19.53 14.11 7.15
N VAL A 90 18.66 14.83 6.43
CA VAL A 90 18.58 16.30 6.43
C VAL A 90 17.36 16.86 7.15
N GLY A 91 16.36 16.03 7.46
CA GLY A 91 15.14 16.45 8.13
C GLY A 91 14.07 17.11 7.26
N GLN A 92 14.06 16.85 5.94
CA GLN A 92 13.19 17.56 4.99
C GLN A 92 12.13 16.70 4.29
N SER A 93 12.39 15.40 4.09
CA SER A 93 11.54 14.51 3.29
C SER A 93 11.06 13.30 4.09
N ARG A 94 11.91 12.29 4.33
CA ARG A 94 11.54 11.04 5.04
C ARG A 94 10.94 11.27 6.44
N SER A 95 11.62 12.02 7.30
CA SER A 95 11.09 12.35 8.63
C SER A 95 9.88 13.27 8.55
N ALA A 96 9.84 14.18 7.57
CA ALA A 96 8.69 15.04 7.33
C ALA A 96 7.45 14.22 6.96
N ALA A 97 7.58 13.20 6.12
CA ALA A 97 6.48 12.31 5.74
C ALA A 97 5.88 11.58 6.96
N VAL A 98 6.73 11.05 7.84
CA VAL A 98 6.28 10.40 9.07
C VAL A 98 5.59 11.39 10.02
N VAL A 99 6.15 12.58 10.19
CA VAL A 99 5.53 13.63 11.03
C VAL A 99 4.20 14.10 10.43
N THR A 100 4.10 14.26 9.12
CA THR A 100 2.85 14.58 8.43
C THR A 100 1.81 13.48 8.64
N ALA A 101 2.17 12.20 8.50
CA ALA A 101 1.27 11.08 8.78
C ALA A 101 0.78 11.06 10.23
N TYR A 102 1.66 11.38 11.19
CA TYR A 102 1.30 11.53 12.60
C TYR A 102 0.24 12.63 12.77
N LEU A 103 0.48 13.83 12.23
CA LEU A 103 -0.46 14.95 12.32
C LEU A 103 -1.81 14.62 11.68
N MET A 104 -1.82 13.98 10.51
CA MET A 104 -3.04 13.53 9.84
C MET A 104 -3.84 12.59 10.74
N LYS A 105 -3.18 11.60 11.35
CA LYS A 105 -3.84 10.58 12.16
C LYS A 105 -4.34 11.11 13.50
N THR A 106 -3.55 11.92 14.21
CA THR A 106 -3.87 12.35 15.58
C THR A 106 -4.74 13.59 15.65
N GLN A 107 -4.65 14.47 14.64
CA GLN A 107 -5.40 15.72 14.60
C GLN A 107 -6.50 15.72 13.54
N HIS A 108 -6.72 14.59 12.86
CA HIS A 108 -7.72 14.44 11.80
C HIS A 108 -7.57 15.48 10.68
N LEU A 109 -6.33 15.85 10.38
CA LEU A 109 -6.01 16.76 9.29
C LEU A 109 -5.94 15.99 7.97
N ASN A 110 -6.42 16.62 6.90
CA ASN A 110 -6.11 16.15 5.56
C ASN A 110 -4.61 16.35 5.25
N LEU A 111 -4.10 15.68 4.21
CA LEU A 111 -2.69 15.75 3.80
C LEU A 111 -2.22 17.19 3.61
N GLN A 112 -3.01 17.99 2.90
CA GLN A 112 -2.63 19.36 2.56
C GLN A 112 -2.48 20.23 3.81
N ASP A 113 -3.41 20.12 4.75
CA ASP A 113 -3.41 20.88 6.00
C ASP A 113 -2.28 20.42 6.93
N ALA A 114 -2.08 19.11 7.08
CA ALA A 114 -0.99 18.55 7.88
C ALA A 114 0.40 18.94 7.33
N TYR A 115 0.56 18.89 6.00
CA TYR A 115 1.79 19.32 5.34
C TYR A 115 2.04 20.82 5.49
N THR A 116 1.01 21.64 5.28
CA THR A 116 1.10 23.10 5.44
C THR A 116 1.46 23.48 6.87
N LYS A 117 0.84 22.82 7.86
CA LYS A 117 1.16 23.01 9.28
C LYS A 117 2.63 22.72 9.57
N LEU A 118 3.16 21.60 9.09
CA LEU A 118 4.57 21.26 9.27
C LEU A 118 5.49 22.28 8.57
N ARG A 119 5.14 22.71 7.37
CA ARG A 119 5.94 23.70 6.61
C ARG A 119 5.98 25.08 7.26
N ASN A 120 4.90 25.49 7.92
CA ASN A 120 4.88 26.75 8.66
C ASN A 120 5.87 26.74 9.83
N LEU A 121 6.14 25.58 10.42
CA LEU A 121 7.13 25.40 11.49
C LEU A 121 8.54 25.18 10.93
N LYS A 122 8.65 24.49 9.80
CA LYS A 122 9.92 24.15 9.15
C LYS A 122 9.84 24.42 7.63
N PRO A 123 10.11 25.66 7.17
CA PRO A 123 9.89 26.08 5.77
C PRO A 123 10.72 25.34 4.72
N ASP A 124 11.87 24.76 5.10
CA ASP A 124 12.75 23.98 4.23
C ASP A 124 12.27 22.53 4.03
N VAL A 125 11.15 22.13 4.64
CA VAL A 125 10.50 20.85 4.34
C VAL A 125 10.12 20.80 2.86
N LYS A 126 10.54 19.70 2.23
CA LYS A 126 10.31 19.38 0.83
C LYS A 126 10.31 17.86 0.68
N MET A 127 9.14 17.27 0.80
CA MET A 127 8.96 15.84 0.52
C MET A 127 9.07 15.57 -0.99
N ASN A 128 9.53 14.36 -1.33
CA ASN A 128 9.42 13.88 -2.70
C ASN A 128 7.94 13.57 -3.05
N GLU A 129 7.65 13.55 -4.35
CA GLU A 129 6.29 13.35 -4.88
C GLU A 129 5.70 11.99 -4.48
N GLU A 130 6.53 10.93 -4.47
CA GLU A 130 6.07 9.59 -4.12
C GLU A 130 5.64 9.46 -2.64
N PHE A 131 6.27 10.19 -1.72
CA PHE A 131 5.81 10.27 -0.33
C PHE A 131 4.51 11.06 -0.21
N MET A 132 4.32 12.11 -1.01
CA MET A 132 3.04 12.81 -1.07
C MET A 132 1.92 11.88 -1.56
N ASP A 133 2.17 11.09 -2.61
CA ASP A 133 1.22 10.10 -3.14
C ASP A 133 0.90 9.01 -2.10
N GLN A 134 1.92 8.52 -1.37
CA GLN A 134 1.74 7.56 -0.28
C GLN A 134 0.90 8.14 0.87
N LEU A 135 1.08 9.41 1.22
CA LEU A 135 0.26 10.07 2.25
C LEU A 135 -1.17 10.32 1.76
N ALA A 136 -1.37 10.64 0.48
CA ALA A 136 -2.71 10.77 -0.11
C ALA A 136 -3.44 9.42 -0.07
N LEU A 137 -2.73 8.32 -0.34
CA LEU A 137 -3.27 6.98 -0.19
C LEU A 137 -3.60 6.66 1.28
N TYR A 138 -2.74 7.07 2.22
CA TYR A 138 -2.97 6.92 3.65
C TYR A 138 -4.23 7.67 4.11
N GLU A 139 -4.46 8.89 3.60
CA GLU A 139 -5.68 9.65 3.82
C GLU A 139 -6.93 8.94 3.30
N LEU A 140 -6.89 8.45 2.06
CA LEU A 140 -8.01 7.70 1.45
C LEU A 140 -8.37 6.44 2.24
N MET A 141 -7.38 5.83 2.91
CA MET A 141 -7.57 4.68 3.80
C MET A 141 -7.96 5.08 5.24
N GLY A 142 -8.27 6.35 5.48
CA GLY A 142 -8.69 6.84 6.80
C GLY A 142 -7.55 6.91 7.82
N CYS A 143 -6.33 7.22 7.37
CA CYS A 143 -5.10 7.26 8.19
C CYS A 143 -4.84 5.95 8.93
N LYS A 144 -5.09 4.83 8.26
CA LYS A 144 -4.83 3.48 8.76
C LYS A 144 -4.45 2.57 7.60
N VAL A 145 -3.38 1.80 7.76
CA VAL A 145 -2.95 0.84 6.73
C VAL A 145 -3.70 -0.48 6.93
N ASP A 146 -4.81 -0.65 6.21
CA ASP A 146 -5.48 -1.94 6.07
C ASP A 146 -4.89 -2.73 4.90
N THR A 147 -4.14 -3.79 5.20
CA THR A 147 -3.53 -4.66 4.18
C THR A 147 -4.54 -5.42 3.31
N THR A 148 -5.80 -5.47 3.74
CA THR A 148 -6.88 -6.11 2.99
C THR A 148 -7.55 -5.16 2.00
N ASP A 149 -7.31 -3.85 2.12
CA ASP A 149 -7.88 -2.82 1.26
C ASP A 149 -7.39 -2.99 -0.19
N PRO A 150 -8.29 -2.95 -1.20
CA PRO A 150 -7.90 -3.04 -2.60
C PRO A 150 -6.88 -1.98 -3.05
N LEU A 151 -6.95 -0.76 -2.52
CA LEU A 151 -6.03 0.33 -2.84
C LEU A 151 -4.61 0.01 -2.34
N TYR A 152 -4.48 -0.48 -1.11
CA TYR A 152 -3.19 -0.88 -0.56
C TYR A 152 -2.59 -2.07 -1.32
N LYS A 153 -3.42 -3.06 -1.69
CA LYS A 153 -2.97 -4.18 -2.51
C LYS A 153 -2.43 -3.71 -3.86
N GLN A 154 -3.13 -2.79 -4.51
CA GLN A 154 -2.68 -2.21 -5.77
C GLN A 154 -1.33 -1.48 -5.62
N PHE A 155 -1.20 -0.65 -4.58
CA PHE A 155 0.04 0.05 -4.25
C PHE A 155 1.21 -0.91 -4.03
N ARG A 156 1.02 -1.93 -3.18
CA ARG A 156 2.03 -2.93 -2.87
C ARG A 156 2.49 -3.70 -4.12
N LEU A 157 1.56 -4.05 -5.01
CA LEU A 157 1.89 -4.73 -6.27
C LEU A 157 2.67 -3.84 -7.23
N LYS A 158 2.36 -2.54 -7.29
CA LYS A 158 3.16 -1.57 -8.06
C LYS A 158 4.58 -1.44 -7.50
N LYS A 159 4.72 -1.29 -6.18
CA LYS A 159 6.03 -1.24 -5.50
C LYS A 159 6.86 -2.51 -5.74
N MET A 160 6.19 -3.66 -5.79
CA MET A 160 6.83 -4.92 -6.11
C MET A 160 7.44 -4.92 -7.52
N THR A 161 6.75 -4.41 -8.54
CA THR A 161 7.29 -4.32 -9.91
C THR A 161 8.49 -3.38 -10.03
N GLU A 162 8.54 -2.33 -9.21
CA GLU A 162 9.66 -1.40 -9.18
C GLU A 162 10.90 -2.03 -8.53
N LYS A 163 10.70 -2.83 -7.47
CA LYS A 163 11.78 -3.43 -6.68
C LYS A 163 12.40 -4.67 -7.32
N TYR A 164 11.61 -5.48 -8.02
CA TYR A 164 12.05 -6.76 -8.57
C TYR A 164 11.98 -6.73 -10.10
N THR A 165 12.96 -6.06 -10.73
CA THR A 165 12.98 -5.82 -12.19
C THR A 165 12.90 -7.11 -13.03
N GLU A 166 13.38 -8.24 -12.50
CA GLU A 166 13.32 -9.55 -13.18
C GLU A 166 12.45 -10.58 -12.44
N LEU A 167 11.83 -10.21 -11.31
CA LEU A 167 10.91 -11.06 -10.54
C LEU A 167 11.46 -12.47 -10.20
N GLN A 168 12.79 -12.65 -10.14
CA GLN A 168 13.39 -13.96 -9.89
C GLN A 168 13.26 -14.40 -8.42
N ASN A 169 13.17 -13.45 -7.49
CA ASN A 169 13.22 -13.70 -6.04
C ASN A 169 12.09 -12.97 -5.29
N VAL A 170 10.86 -13.09 -5.78
CA VAL A 170 9.70 -12.48 -5.12
C VAL A 170 9.36 -13.24 -3.82
N PRO A 171 9.25 -12.57 -2.66
CA PRO A 171 8.83 -13.22 -1.42
C PRO A 171 7.41 -13.79 -1.52
N LYS A 172 7.21 -15.03 -1.06
CA LYS A 172 5.92 -15.75 -1.18
C LYS A 172 4.77 -15.11 -0.40
N ASP A 173 5.09 -14.41 0.68
CA ASP A 173 4.16 -13.62 1.50
C ASP A 173 3.60 -12.41 0.76
N VAL A 174 4.18 -12.05 -0.40
CA VAL A 174 3.59 -11.04 -1.27
C VAL A 174 2.31 -11.56 -1.95
N PHE A 175 2.17 -12.88 -2.14
CA PHE A 175 1.00 -13.46 -2.80
C PHE A 175 -0.10 -13.83 -1.80
N ALA A 176 -1.35 -13.70 -2.25
CA ALA A 176 -2.48 -14.20 -1.49
C ALA A 176 -2.39 -15.73 -1.31
N VAL A 177 -2.78 -16.21 -0.14
CA VAL A 177 -2.75 -17.64 0.19
C VAL A 177 -3.59 -18.45 -0.80
N ASP A 178 -3.08 -19.60 -1.24
CA ASP A 178 -3.85 -20.52 -2.09
C ASP A 178 -5.12 -20.99 -1.35
N PRO A 179 -6.33 -20.60 -1.79
CA PRO A 179 -7.55 -20.97 -1.11
C PRO A 179 -7.82 -22.47 -1.11
N ALA A 180 -7.18 -23.25 -1.99
CA ALA A 180 -7.26 -24.71 -1.96
C ALA A 180 -6.61 -25.33 -0.70
N GLN A 181 -5.77 -24.57 0.02
CA GLN A 181 -5.08 -25.00 1.23
C GLN A 181 -5.78 -24.52 2.51
N THR A 182 -6.93 -23.84 2.39
CA THR A 182 -7.62 -23.17 3.50
C THR A 182 -9.07 -23.61 3.62
N GLN A 183 -9.61 -23.60 4.84
CA GLN A 183 -11.01 -23.98 5.09
C GLN A 183 -12.03 -22.85 4.84
N ASN A 184 -11.58 -21.60 4.64
CA ASN A 184 -12.48 -20.48 4.38
C ASN A 184 -13.09 -20.60 2.97
N THR A 185 -14.41 -20.79 2.92
CA THR A 185 -15.18 -20.98 1.68
C THR A 185 -15.99 -19.75 1.28
N GLU A 186 -15.88 -18.64 2.01
CA GLU A 186 -16.67 -17.45 1.73
C GLU A 186 -16.15 -16.72 0.49
N GLY A 187 -17.01 -16.53 -0.51
CA GLY A 187 -16.69 -15.77 -1.70
C GLY A 187 -15.54 -16.37 -2.52
N VAL A 188 -15.57 -17.67 -2.76
CA VAL A 188 -14.52 -18.36 -3.50
C VAL A 188 -14.86 -18.50 -4.99
N TYR A 189 -13.83 -18.39 -5.82
CA TYR A 189 -13.92 -18.58 -7.27
C TYR A 189 -13.26 -19.90 -7.65
N ARG A 190 -13.97 -20.73 -8.41
CA ARG A 190 -13.53 -22.08 -8.79
C ARG A 190 -13.34 -22.18 -10.30
N CYS A 191 -12.39 -23.01 -10.72
CA CYS A 191 -12.24 -23.38 -12.13
C CYS A 191 -13.51 -24.04 -12.64
N ARG A 192 -14.06 -23.53 -13.76
CA ARG A 192 -15.30 -24.07 -14.36
C ARG A 192 -15.15 -25.51 -14.86
N LYS A 193 -13.94 -25.92 -15.28
CA LYS A 193 -13.65 -27.26 -15.80
C LYS A 193 -13.51 -28.32 -14.71
N CYS A 194 -12.74 -28.05 -13.66
CA CYS A 194 -12.34 -29.08 -12.68
C CYS A 194 -12.75 -28.78 -11.22
N ARG A 195 -13.43 -27.65 -11.01
CA ARG A 195 -13.95 -27.17 -9.72
C ARG A 195 -12.89 -26.88 -8.65
N ARG A 196 -11.58 -26.88 -8.97
CA ARG A 196 -10.54 -26.43 -8.05
C ARG A 196 -10.76 -24.96 -7.68
N THR A 197 -10.67 -24.64 -6.39
CA THR A 197 -10.66 -23.26 -5.88
C THR A 197 -9.41 -22.52 -6.30
N LEU A 198 -9.57 -21.29 -6.80
CA LEU A 198 -8.50 -20.50 -7.43
C LEU A 198 -8.18 -19.24 -6.66
N PHE A 199 -9.19 -18.42 -6.32
CA PHE A 199 -8.98 -17.17 -5.60
C PHE A 199 -10.23 -16.81 -4.78
N ARG A 200 -10.09 -15.84 -3.89
CA ARG A 200 -11.19 -15.32 -3.06
C ARG A 200 -11.69 -13.99 -3.59
N ARG A 201 -12.88 -13.58 -3.19
CA ARG A 201 -13.45 -12.26 -3.47
C ARG A 201 -12.56 -11.14 -2.96
N SER A 202 -11.94 -11.35 -1.80
CA SER A 202 -10.95 -10.43 -1.23
C SER A 202 -9.72 -10.23 -2.11
N SER A 203 -9.44 -11.15 -3.04
CA SER A 203 -8.32 -11.02 -3.99
C SER A 203 -8.66 -10.12 -5.18
N ILE A 204 -9.93 -9.73 -5.38
CA ILE A 204 -10.34 -8.92 -6.54
C ILE A 204 -9.95 -7.46 -6.33
N LEU A 205 -9.24 -6.91 -7.31
CA LEU A 205 -8.83 -5.51 -7.40
C LEU A 205 -9.80 -4.77 -8.34
N SER A 206 -10.75 -4.04 -7.73
CA SER A 206 -11.76 -3.27 -8.46
C SER A 206 -11.15 -2.05 -9.14
N HIS A 207 -11.72 -1.65 -10.28
CA HIS A 207 -11.33 -0.43 -11.00
C HIS A 207 -12.55 0.28 -11.57
N CYS A 208 -12.47 1.60 -11.73
CA CYS A 208 -13.49 2.40 -12.39
C CYS A 208 -13.46 2.18 -13.92
N VAL A 209 -14.61 2.37 -14.57
CA VAL A 209 -14.73 2.26 -16.04
C VAL A 209 -13.78 3.27 -16.69
N GLY A 210 -12.97 2.80 -17.64
CA GLY A 210 -12.03 3.67 -18.34
C GLY A 210 -12.64 4.38 -19.54
N SER A 211 -12.06 5.54 -19.87
CA SER A 211 -12.39 6.28 -21.09
C SER A 211 -12.04 5.51 -22.38
N GLY A 212 -11.22 4.45 -22.28
CA GLY A 212 -10.67 3.71 -23.42
C GLY A 212 -9.51 4.45 -24.07
N ALA A 213 -8.62 3.72 -24.73
CA ALA A 213 -7.55 4.34 -25.51
C ALA A 213 -8.15 4.86 -26.84
N SER A 214 -7.88 6.13 -27.16
CA SER A 214 -8.38 6.81 -28.36
C SER A 214 -8.01 6.08 -29.66
N ALA A 215 -6.88 5.36 -29.66
CA ALA A 215 -6.40 4.54 -30.78
C ALA A 215 -7.31 3.35 -31.15
N PHE A 216 -8.22 2.91 -30.27
CA PHE A 216 -9.14 1.79 -30.53
C PHE A 216 -10.60 2.24 -30.77
N SER A 217 -10.82 3.55 -30.97
CA SER A 217 -12.15 4.15 -31.17
C SER A 217 -12.85 3.64 -32.43
N HIS A 218 -12.10 3.23 -33.46
CA HIS A 218 -12.64 2.86 -34.78
C HIS A 218 -13.39 1.52 -34.84
N LYS A 219 -13.58 0.80 -33.72
CA LYS A 219 -14.47 -0.38 -33.64
C LYS A 219 -15.72 -0.17 -32.79
N LYS A 220 -15.95 1.03 -32.24
CA LYS A 220 -17.18 1.34 -31.50
C LYS A 220 -18.25 1.88 -32.43
N THR A 221 -19.02 0.99 -33.05
CA THR A 221 -20.33 1.38 -33.61
C THR A 221 -21.19 1.90 -32.47
N ARG A 222 -21.52 3.19 -32.54
CA ARG A 222 -22.36 3.91 -31.57
C ARG A 222 -23.75 3.29 -31.50
N ILE A 223 -24.18 2.88 -30.30
CA ILE A 223 -25.54 3.18 -29.84
C ILE A 223 -25.35 3.95 -28.54
N VAL A 224 -25.70 5.23 -28.62
CA VAL A 224 -25.85 6.12 -27.46
C VAL A 224 -27.24 5.84 -26.91
N SER A 225 -27.31 5.30 -25.71
CA SER A 225 -28.46 5.47 -24.83
C SER A 225 -27.93 5.84 -23.46
N ASP A 226 -28.36 7.02 -23.04
CA ASP A 226 -28.05 7.68 -21.79
C ASP A 226 -28.67 6.86 -20.64
N SER A 227 -27.82 6.17 -19.89
CA SER A 227 -28.10 5.53 -18.61
C SER A 227 -26.76 5.07 -18.03
N GLU A 228 -26.61 5.17 -16.71
CA GLU A 228 -25.45 4.74 -15.91
C GLU A 228 -25.24 3.21 -15.95
N ASP A 229 -25.12 2.64 -17.14
CA ASP A 229 -24.97 1.22 -17.32
C ASP A 229 -23.49 0.87 -17.10
N GLN A 230 -23.20 0.43 -15.87
CA GLN A 230 -21.94 -0.17 -15.47
C GLN A 230 -21.56 -1.24 -16.51
N ARG A 231 -20.70 -0.90 -17.49
CA ARG A 231 -20.20 -1.89 -18.45
C ARG A 231 -19.55 -3.03 -17.66
N LYS A 232 -20.23 -4.17 -17.59
CA LYS A 232 -19.75 -5.32 -16.83
C LYS A 232 -18.49 -5.84 -17.50
N CYS A 233 -17.34 -5.63 -16.87
CA CYS A 233 -16.05 -6.11 -17.36
C CYS A 233 -16.11 -7.63 -17.63
N THR A 234 -15.44 -8.12 -18.67
CA THR A 234 -15.42 -9.55 -19.02
C THR A 234 -14.50 -10.39 -18.14
N SER A 235 -13.68 -9.73 -17.32
CA SER A 235 -12.65 -10.35 -16.48
C SER A 235 -12.66 -9.79 -15.07
N TYR A 236 -12.15 -10.59 -14.13
CA TYR A 236 -11.71 -10.13 -12.81
C TYR A 236 -10.23 -9.81 -12.88
N PHE A 237 -9.81 -8.70 -12.29
CA PHE A 237 -8.41 -8.43 -11.99
C PHE A 237 -8.19 -8.77 -10.53
N ILE A 238 -7.13 -9.52 -10.23
CA ILE A 238 -6.88 -10.00 -8.88
C ILE A 238 -5.44 -9.69 -8.45
N GLU A 239 -5.18 -9.73 -7.14
CA GLU A 239 -3.81 -9.90 -6.66
C GLU A 239 -3.31 -11.32 -6.99
N PRO A 240 -2.00 -11.51 -7.22
CA PRO A 240 -1.42 -12.82 -7.42
C PRO A 240 -1.70 -13.75 -6.23
N VAL A 241 -2.04 -14.99 -6.54
CA VAL A 241 -2.26 -16.06 -5.55
C VAL A 241 -1.07 -17.01 -5.61
N GLN A 242 -0.67 -17.61 -4.49
CA GLN A 242 0.50 -18.48 -4.38
C GLN A 242 0.61 -19.58 -5.45
N TRP A 243 -0.52 -20.19 -5.88
CA TRP A 243 -0.47 -21.21 -6.94
C TRP A 243 -0.02 -20.67 -8.31
N MET A 244 -0.05 -19.34 -8.52
CA MET A 244 0.41 -18.68 -9.73
C MET A 244 1.94 -18.53 -9.77
N GLU A 245 2.62 -18.61 -8.62
CA GLU A 245 4.07 -18.36 -8.49
C GLU A 245 4.91 -19.02 -9.61
N PRO A 246 4.75 -20.32 -9.94
CA PRO A 246 5.57 -20.95 -10.97
C PRO A 246 5.41 -20.36 -12.37
N ALA A 247 4.28 -19.68 -12.65
CA ALA A 247 4.02 -19.03 -13.93
C ALA A 247 4.50 -17.57 -13.97
N LEU A 248 4.76 -16.96 -12.82
CA LEU A 248 5.06 -15.53 -12.70
C LEU A 248 6.55 -15.23 -12.58
N LEU A 249 7.34 -16.13 -11.98
CA LEU A 249 8.74 -15.87 -11.69
C LEU A 249 9.58 -15.87 -12.98
N GLY A 250 10.41 -14.84 -13.13
CA GLY A 250 11.35 -14.70 -14.26
C GLY A 250 10.73 -14.25 -15.59
N VAL A 251 9.45 -13.90 -15.63
CA VAL A 251 8.74 -13.49 -16.86
C VAL A 251 7.83 -12.28 -16.62
N MET A 252 7.71 -11.42 -17.64
CA MET A 252 6.94 -10.15 -17.55
C MET A 252 5.47 -10.26 -17.97
N ASP A 253 5.11 -11.29 -18.73
CA ASP A 253 3.75 -11.58 -19.13
C ASP A 253 3.60 -13.08 -19.43
N GLY A 254 2.34 -13.55 -19.46
CA GLY A 254 2.09 -14.95 -19.75
C GLY A 254 0.65 -15.40 -19.52
N GLN A 255 0.45 -16.71 -19.59
CA GLN A 255 -0.86 -17.34 -19.42
C GLN A 255 -1.03 -17.89 -18.01
N LEU A 256 -2.24 -17.70 -17.45
CA LEU A 256 -2.62 -18.33 -16.19
C LEU A 256 -3.40 -19.61 -16.48
N LEU A 257 -2.80 -20.75 -16.14
CA LEU A 257 -3.39 -22.08 -16.31
C LEU A 257 -3.90 -22.64 -14.98
N CYS A 258 -4.98 -23.41 -15.02
CA CYS A 258 -5.48 -24.07 -13.82
C CYS A 258 -4.47 -25.12 -13.33
N PRO A 259 -4.00 -25.08 -12.06
CA PRO A 259 -2.98 -26.00 -11.57
C PRO A 259 -3.49 -27.45 -11.40
N LYS A 260 -4.80 -27.71 -11.55
CA LYS A 260 -5.37 -29.07 -11.52
C LYS A 260 -5.62 -29.68 -12.90
N CYS A 261 -6.00 -28.88 -13.89
CA CYS A 261 -6.48 -29.42 -15.19
C CYS A 261 -5.92 -28.72 -16.42
N SER A 262 -4.98 -27.79 -16.20
CA SER A 262 -4.24 -27.04 -17.21
C SER A 262 -5.09 -26.23 -18.20
N SER A 263 -6.39 -26.06 -17.94
CA SER A 263 -7.23 -25.20 -18.76
C SER A 263 -6.81 -23.74 -18.60
N LYS A 264 -6.74 -22.98 -19.69
CA LYS A 264 -6.47 -21.54 -19.67
C LYS A 264 -7.57 -20.79 -18.91
N LEU A 265 -7.18 -20.06 -17.87
CA LEU A 265 -8.06 -19.27 -17.00
C LEU A 265 -7.99 -17.77 -17.34
N GLY A 266 -6.84 -17.31 -17.81
CA GLY A 266 -6.61 -15.91 -18.18
C GLY A 266 -5.15 -15.63 -18.54
N SER A 267 -4.68 -14.44 -18.21
CA SER A 267 -3.34 -13.92 -18.53
C SER A 267 -2.83 -13.02 -17.41
N PHE A 268 -1.53 -12.75 -17.40
CA PHE A 268 -0.96 -11.69 -16.59
C PHE A 268 0.02 -10.85 -17.41
N ASN A 269 0.18 -9.59 -16.99
CA ASN A 269 1.17 -8.67 -17.51
C ASN A 269 1.58 -7.71 -16.39
N TRP A 270 2.87 -7.67 -16.07
CA TRP A 270 3.40 -6.83 -15.00
C TRP A 270 3.40 -5.34 -15.35
N TYR A 271 3.45 -4.96 -16.63
CA TYR A 271 3.27 -3.58 -17.11
C TYR A 271 1.80 -3.17 -17.26
N GLY A 272 0.91 -4.16 -17.19
CA GLY A 272 -0.54 -3.97 -17.22
C GLY A 272 -1.20 -4.30 -18.55
N GLU A 273 -2.52 -4.33 -18.51
CA GLU A 273 -3.39 -4.62 -19.65
C GLU A 273 -4.63 -3.71 -19.65
N GLN A 274 -5.18 -3.47 -20.84
CA GLN A 274 -6.45 -2.77 -20.97
C GLN A 274 -7.63 -3.71 -20.72
N CYS A 275 -8.41 -3.40 -19.70
CA CYS A 275 -9.69 -4.07 -19.44
C CYS A 275 -10.70 -3.79 -20.57
N SER A 276 -11.66 -4.70 -20.77
CA SER A 276 -12.76 -4.54 -21.74
C SER A 276 -13.60 -3.28 -21.52
N CYS A 277 -13.59 -2.70 -20.31
CA CYS A 277 -14.27 -1.44 -20.02
C CYS A 277 -13.51 -0.21 -20.57
N GLY A 278 -12.22 -0.37 -20.92
CA GLY A 278 -11.32 0.66 -21.40
C GLY A 278 -10.27 1.13 -20.38
N ARG A 279 -10.33 0.67 -19.13
CA ARG A 279 -9.40 1.04 -18.05
C ARG A 279 -8.08 0.28 -18.22
N TRP A 280 -6.96 0.98 -18.12
CA TRP A 280 -5.64 0.37 -17.99
C TRP A 280 -5.44 -0.10 -16.54
N VAL A 281 -5.05 -1.34 -16.34
CA VAL A 281 -4.81 -1.95 -15.02
C VAL A 281 -3.35 -2.39 -14.94
N THR A 282 -2.60 -1.89 -13.95
CA THR A 282 -1.16 -2.21 -13.77
C THR A 282 -0.80 -2.44 -12.31
N PRO A 283 -0.19 -3.59 -11.97
CA PRO A 283 -0.03 -4.78 -12.82
C PRO A 283 -1.37 -5.48 -13.08
N ALA A 284 -1.46 -6.26 -14.14
CA ALA A 284 -2.67 -6.97 -14.54
C ALA A 284 -2.55 -8.48 -14.30
N PHE A 285 -3.38 -9.04 -13.42
CA PHE A 285 -3.59 -10.49 -13.30
C PHE A 285 -5.04 -10.78 -13.61
N GLN A 286 -5.29 -11.12 -14.87
CA GLN A 286 -6.62 -11.20 -15.45
C GLN A 286 -7.16 -12.63 -15.37
N MET A 287 -8.35 -12.79 -14.78
CA MET A 287 -9.11 -14.03 -14.74
C MET A 287 -10.40 -13.88 -15.54
N HIS A 288 -10.58 -14.66 -16.61
CA HIS A 288 -11.75 -14.55 -17.47
C HIS A 288 -13.00 -15.07 -16.77
N LYS A 289 -14.07 -14.26 -16.71
CA LYS A 289 -15.33 -14.63 -16.02
C LYS A 289 -15.96 -15.89 -16.58
N ASN A 290 -15.81 -16.18 -17.87
CA ASN A 290 -16.36 -17.39 -18.48
C ASN A 290 -15.58 -18.68 -18.14
N ARG A 291 -14.41 -18.58 -17.51
CA ARG A 291 -13.54 -19.70 -17.09
C ARG A 291 -13.63 -20.02 -15.59
N VAL A 292 -14.25 -19.16 -14.80
CA VAL A 292 -14.36 -19.29 -13.35
C VAL A 292 -15.79 -19.09 -12.87
N ASP A 293 -16.21 -19.87 -11.88
CA ASP A 293 -17.53 -19.77 -11.26
C ASP A 293 -17.40 -19.21 -9.84
N GLU A 294 -18.20 -18.19 -9.52
CA GLU A 294 -18.34 -17.68 -8.15
C GLU A 294 -19.24 -18.61 -7.35
N ILE A 295 -18.76 -19.07 -6.18
CA ILE A 295 -19.58 -19.82 -5.24
C ILE A 295 -20.17 -18.84 -4.23
N LYS A 296 -21.47 -18.56 -4.39
CA LYS A 296 -22.26 -17.80 -3.42
C LYS A 296 -22.77 -18.76 -2.36
N HIS A 297 -22.45 -18.52 -1.09
CA HIS A 297 -23.13 -19.20 0.01
C HIS A 297 -24.55 -18.66 0.10
N ILE A 298 -25.53 -19.46 -0.30
CA ILE A 298 -26.94 -19.16 -0.06
C ILE A 298 -27.19 -19.55 1.40
N SER A 299 -27.33 -18.57 2.28
CA SER A 299 -27.84 -18.85 3.63
C SER A 299 -29.26 -19.36 3.50
N MET A 300 -29.51 -20.60 3.91
CA MET A 300 -30.84 -21.23 3.84
C MET A 300 -31.91 -20.54 4.71
N SER A 301 -31.54 -19.49 5.46
CA SER A 301 -32.47 -18.63 6.20
C SER A 301 -33.32 -17.71 5.30
N ALA A 302 -33.05 -17.62 3.99
CA ALA A 302 -33.81 -16.81 3.04
C ALA A 302 -34.88 -17.59 2.23
N LEU A 303 -35.18 -18.84 2.61
CA LEU A 303 -36.12 -19.74 1.93
C LEU A 303 -37.32 -20.15 2.81
N LYS A 304 -37.68 -19.34 3.81
CA LYS A 304 -38.92 -19.51 4.58
C LYS A 304 -39.88 -18.37 4.34
#